data_AF-A0A3P5WQS9-F1
#
_entry.id   AF-A0A3P5WQS9-F1
#
_cell.length_a   1.000
_cell.length_b   1.000
_cell.length_c   1.000
_cell.angle_alpha   90.00
_cell.angle_beta   90.00
_cell.angle_gamma   90.00
#
_symmetry.space_group_name_H-M   'P 1'
#
loop_
_entity.id
_entity.type
_entity.pdbx_description
1 polymer ?
#
loop_
_entity_poly.entity_id
_entity_poly.type
_entity_poly.pdbx_seq_one_letter_code
_entity_poly.pdbx_strand_id
1 'polypeptide(L)'
;MGTPLDSLRNIGPAMTDRFVRIGIRDVEGFRAMGADAAYARMLTEGERPHIMVFTAMVLALQGRDWRALSSADKADIKARYTSCRTLVEKGELPPPAQDPDEAAISPELSAFLDHMGLSPR
;
A
#
# COMPACT_ATOMS: atom_id res chain seq x y z
N MET A 1 11.20 -12.53 14.55
CA MET A 1 10.82 -12.91 13.17
C MET A 1 9.52 -12.20 12.87
N GLY A 2 9.44 -11.46 11.77
CA GLY A 2 8.19 -10.84 11.33
C GLY A 2 7.25 -11.88 10.71
N THR A 3 6.01 -11.48 10.45
CA THR A 3 5.01 -12.35 9.83
C THR A 3 5.41 -12.64 8.38
N PRO A 4 5.35 -13.91 7.91
CA PRO A 4 5.71 -14.26 6.54
C PRO A 4 4.86 -13.54 5.49
N LEU A 5 5.48 -13.03 4.42
CA LEU A 5 4.79 -12.27 3.36
C LEU A 5 3.73 -13.10 2.60
N ASP A 6 3.96 -14.40 2.44
CA ASP A 6 3.04 -15.34 1.78
C ASP A 6 1.83 -15.71 2.65
N SER A 7 1.78 -15.25 3.91
CA SER A 7 0.57 -15.31 4.72
C SER A 7 -0.49 -14.29 4.28
N LEU A 8 -0.09 -13.25 3.53
CA LEU A 8 -1.02 -12.26 2.99
C LEU A 8 -1.81 -12.85 1.83
N ARG A 9 -3.12 -12.61 1.84
CA ARG A 9 -3.97 -12.89 0.69
C ARG A 9 -3.42 -12.18 -0.54
N ASN A 10 -3.51 -12.84 -1.70
CA ASN A 10 -3.06 -12.36 -3.01
C ASN A 10 -1.53 -12.29 -3.18
N ILE A 11 -0.73 -12.66 -2.17
CA ILE A 11 0.73 -12.67 -2.24
C ILE A 11 1.20 -14.13 -2.29
N GLY A 12 1.72 -14.53 -3.44
CA GLY A 12 2.35 -15.84 -3.63
C GLY A 12 3.88 -15.76 -3.63
N PRO A 13 4.58 -16.90 -3.76
CA PRO A 13 6.05 -16.97 -3.71
C PRO A 13 6.76 -16.01 -4.68
N ALA A 14 6.25 -15.89 -5.91
CA ALA A 14 6.81 -14.99 -6.91
C ALA A 14 6.71 -13.50 -6.52
N MET A 15 5.74 -13.12 -5.70
CA MET A 15 5.63 -11.76 -5.16
C MET A 15 6.55 -11.57 -3.95
N THR A 16 6.64 -12.59 -3.08
CA THR A 16 7.60 -12.61 -1.97
C THR A 16 9.03 -12.38 -2.46
N ASP A 17 9.45 -13.04 -3.53
CA ASP A 17 10.78 -12.84 -4.12
C ASP A 17 11.01 -11.38 -4.58
N ARG A 18 9.99 -10.75 -5.17
CA ARG A 18 10.05 -9.33 -5.57
C ARG A 18 10.14 -8.42 -4.37
N PHE A 19 9.35 -8.67 -3.33
CA PHE A 19 9.43 -7.94 -2.07
C PHE A 19 10.82 -8.01 -1.44
N VAL A 20 11.42 -9.20 -1.40
CA VAL A 20 12.78 -9.37 -0.86
C VAL A 20 13.80 -8.56 -1.66
N ARG A 21 13.69 -8.50 -3.00
CA ARG A 21 14.57 -7.68 -3.85
C ARG A 21 14.49 -6.20 -3.54
N ILE A 22 13.31 -5.70 -3.21
CA ILE A 22 13.10 -4.30 -2.80
C ILE A 22 13.25 -4.09 -1.29
N GLY A 23 13.79 -5.06 -0.56
CA GLY A 23 14.12 -4.94 0.87
C GLY A 23 12.94 -5.13 1.83
N ILE A 24 11.78 -5.60 1.36
CA ILE A 24 10.63 -5.96 2.19
C ILE A 24 10.71 -7.45 2.54
N ARG A 25 10.78 -7.79 3.83
CA ARG A 25 11.04 -9.17 4.29
C ARG A 25 9.89 -9.81 5.06
N ASP A 26 8.96 -9.00 5.55
CA ASP A 26 7.83 -9.42 6.37
C ASP A 26 6.61 -8.52 6.13
N VAL A 27 5.46 -8.95 6.64
CA VAL A 27 4.18 -8.22 6.48
C VAL A 27 4.24 -6.85 7.14
N GLU A 28 4.91 -6.73 8.28
CA GLU A 28 5.06 -5.47 9.01
C GLU A 28 5.83 -4.45 8.17
N GLY A 29 6.94 -4.86 7.55
CA GLY A 29 7.70 -4.03 6.62
C GLY A 29 6.88 -3.66 5.38
N PHE A 30 6.03 -4.56 4.87
CA PHE A 30 5.15 -4.23 3.75
C PHE A 30 4.06 -3.22 4.16
N ARG A 31 3.47 -3.37 5.35
CA ARG A 31 2.48 -2.42 5.89
C ARG A 31 3.08 -1.04 6.09
N ALA A 32 4.27 -0.96 6.70
CA ALA A 32 4.99 0.30 6.89
C ALA A 32 5.37 0.97 5.57
N MET A 33 5.72 0.19 4.53
CA MET A 33 6.04 0.76 3.22
C MET A 33 4.78 1.18 2.44
N GLY A 34 3.71 0.40 2.51
CA GLY A 34 2.52 0.59 1.69
C GLY A 34 2.69 0.12 0.24
N ALA A 35 1.56 -0.06 -0.45
CA ALA A 35 1.53 -0.55 -1.83
C ALA A 35 2.17 0.45 -2.83
N ASP A 36 1.97 1.75 -2.63
CA ASP A 36 2.39 2.79 -3.58
C ASP A 36 3.92 2.93 -3.59
N ALA A 37 4.54 3.08 -2.42
CA ALA A 37 6.00 3.14 -2.30
C ALA A 37 6.67 1.81 -2.64
N ALA A 38 6.09 0.67 -2.26
CA ALA A 38 6.63 -0.63 -2.64
C ALA A 38 6.63 -0.82 -4.16
N TYR A 39 5.52 -0.44 -4.84
CA TYR A 39 5.43 -0.52 -6.29
C TYR A 39 6.39 0.45 -6.99
N ALA A 40 6.50 1.69 -6.49
CA ALA A 40 7.46 2.66 -7.00
C ALA A 40 8.90 2.14 -6.86
N ARG A 41 9.23 1.50 -5.74
CA ARG A 41 10.55 0.88 -5.53
C ARG A 41 10.82 -0.28 -6.50
N MET A 42 9.81 -1.08 -6.84
CA MET A 42 9.96 -2.10 -7.90
C MET A 42 10.32 -1.45 -9.25
N LEU A 43 9.70 -0.31 -9.59
CA LEU A 43 10.00 0.40 -10.83
C LEU A 43 11.43 0.97 -10.87
N THR A 44 11.93 1.48 -9.73
CA THR A 44 13.30 2.02 -9.65
C THR A 44 14.36 0.94 -9.73
N GLU A 45 14.07 -0.28 -9.24
CA GLU A 45 14.94 -1.46 -9.41
C GLU A 45 14.88 -2.06 -10.83
N GLY A 46 14.20 -1.38 -11.77
CA GLY A 46 14.13 -1.79 -13.17
C GLY A 46 13.01 -2.79 -13.49
N GLU A 47 12.16 -3.15 -12.52
CA GLU A 47 10.99 -3.95 -12.83
C GLU A 47 9.94 -3.15 -13.64
N ARG A 48 9.06 -3.88 -14.32
CA ARG A 48 7.91 -3.33 -15.05
C ARG A 48 6.65 -4.11 -14.69
N PRO A 49 6.19 -4.07 -13.42
CA PRO A 49 5.06 -4.88 -12.99
C PRO A 49 3.77 -4.37 -13.65
N HIS A 50 2.92 -5.29 -14.09
CA HIS A 50 1.61 -4.96 -14.62
C HIS A 50 0.68 -4.42 -13.52
N ILE A 51 -0.36 -3.66 -13.87
CA ILE A 51 -1.33 -3.13 -12.89
C ILE A 51 -1.94 -4.22 -11.98
N MET A 52 -2.03 -5.47 -12.44
CA MET A 52 -2.50 -6.58 -11.61
C MET A 52 -1.60 -6.86 -10.40
N VAL A 53 -0.29 -6.63 -10.50
CA VAL A 53 0.64 -6.71 -9.37
C VAL A 53 0.30 -5.62 -8.35
N PHE A 54 0.12 -4.39 -8.83
CA PHE A 54 -0.27 -3.27 -7.98
C PHE A 54 -1.61 -3.51 -7.27
N THR A 55 -2.61 -4.00 -8.01
CA THR A 55 -3.93 -4.38 -7.45
C THR A 55 -3.78 -5.45 -6.36
N ALA A 56 -2.97 -6.49 -6.59
CA ALA A 56 -2.75 -7.54 -5.60
C ALA A 56 -2.12 -6.98 -4.31
N MET A 57 -1.15 -6.07 -4.44
CA MET A 57 -0.50 -5.39 -3.31
C MET A 57 -1.48 -4.54 -2.49
N VAL A 58 -2.32 -3.74 -3.16
CA VAL A 58 -3.35 -2.92 -2.49
C VAL A 58 -4.33 -3.81 -1.73
N LEU A 59 -4.83 -4.88 -2.36
CA LEU A 59 -5.80 -5.77 -1.75
C LEU A 59 -5.22 -6.66 -0.65
N ALA A 60 -3.94 -7.01 -0.74
CA ALA A 60 -3.23 -7.73 0.31
C ALA A 60 -3.21 -6.93 1.61
N LEU A 61 -2.91 -5.63 1.55
CA LEU A 61 -2.95 -4.74 2.72
C LEU A 61 -4.36 -4.57 3.29
N GLN A 62 -5.39 -4.61 2.44
CA GLN A 62 -6.79 -4.54 2.85
C GLN A 62 -7.35 -5.89 3.34
N GLY A 63 -6.63 -7.01 3.16
CA GLY A 63 -7.14 -8.35 3.43
C GLY A 63 -8.32 -8.79 2.54
N ARG A 64 -8.59 -8.09 1.43
CA ARG A 64 -9.75 -8.29 0.55
C ARG A 64 -9.46 -9.27 -0.59
N ASP A 65 -10.47 -10.03 -1.00
CA ASP A 65 -10.41 -10.83 -2.22
C ASP A 65 -10.56 -9.93 -3.45
N TRP A 66 -9.77 -10.18 -4.49
CA TRP A 66 -9.79 -9.38 -5.72
C TRP A 66 -11.12 -9.43 -6.47
N ARG A 67 -11.92 -10.49 -6.27
CA ARG A 67 -13.26 -10.60 -6.88
C ARG A 67 -14.26 -9.60 -6.31
N ALA A 68 -13.97 -9.01 -5.14
CA ALA A 68 -14.83 -8.05 -4.47
C ALA A 68 -14.59 -6.59 -4.90
N LEU A 69 -13.83 -6.36 -5.97
CA LEU A 69 -13.56 -5.01 -6.50
C LEU A 69 -14.78 -4.44 -7.23
N SER A 70 -15.30 -3.32 -6.73
CA SER A 70 -16.28 -2.50 -7.44
C SER A 70 -15.65 -1.76 -8.63
N SER A 71 -16.48 -1.11 -9.44
CA SER A 71 -16.00 -0.21 -10.49
C SER A 71 -15.24 1.00 -9.92
N ALA A 72 -15.69 1.53 -8.78
CA ALA A 72 -15.02 2.62 -8.07
C ALA A 72 -13.64 2.19 -7.56
N ASP A 73 -13.54 1.04 -6.89
CA ASP A 73 -12.25 0.52 -6.42
C ASP A 73 -11.24 0.39 -7.59
N LYS A 74 -11.69 -0.09 -8.75
CA LYS A 74 -10.84 -0.22 -9.95
C LYS A 74 -10.37 1.13 -10.48
N ALA A 75 -11.24 2.14 -10.46
CA ALA A 75 -10.88 3.50 -10.87
C ALA A 75 -9.82 4.10 -9.95
N ASP A 76 -10.00 3.96 -8.64
CA ASP A 76 -9.06 4.46 -7.63
C ASP A 76 -7.70 3.77 -7.73
N ILE A 77 -7.69 2.44 -7.88
CA ILE A 77 -6.46 1.66 -8.08
C ILE A 77 -5.75 2.10 -9.37
N LYS A 78 -6.49 2.32 -10.46
CA LYS A 78 -5.91 2.81 -11.71
C LYS A 78 -5.31 4.21 -11.56
N ALA A 79 -5.98 5.10 -10.83
CA ALA A 79 -5.47 6.44 -10.56
C ALA A 79 -4.16 6.40 -9.75
N ARG A 80 -4.13 5.62 -8.66
CA ARG A 80 -2.92 5.43 -7.84
C ARG A 80 -1.77 4.80 -8.62
N TYR A 81 -2.04 3.75 -9.40
CA TYR A 81 -1.07 3.11 -10.27
C TYR A 81 -0.44 4.10 -11.26
N THR A 82 -1.26 4.88 -11.96
CA THR A 82 -0.79 5.88 -12.92
C THR A 82 0.03 6.96 -12.21
N SER A 83 -0.43 7.46 -11.06
CA SER A 83 0.27 8.47 -10.28
C SER A 83 1.66 7.99 -9.84
N CYS A 84 1.77 6.76 -9.30
CA CYS A 84 3.06 6.16 -8.94
C CYS A 84 4.03 6.10 -10.11
N ARG A 85 3.56 5.70 -11.30
CA ARG A 85 4.40 5.67 -12.51
C ARG A 85 4.87 7.06 -12.91
N THR A 86 3.97 8.04 -12.92
CA THR A 86 4.30 9.43 -13.26
C THR A 86 5.30 10.03 -12.29
N LEU A 87 5.20 9.73 -10.99
CA LEU A 87 6.19 10.17 -9.99
C LEU A 87 7.57 9.58 -10.29
N VAL A 88 7.66 8.26 -10.49
CA VAL A 88 8.93 7.59 -10.80
C VAL A 88 9.54 8.11 -12.10
N GLU A 89 8.73 8.37 -13.13
CA GLU A 89 9.18 8.98 -14.39
C GLU A 89 9.77 10.39 -14.19
N LYS A 90 9.32 11.12 -13.17
CA LYS A 90 9.89 12.43 -12.76
C LYS A 90 11.11 12.30 -11.83
N GLY A 91 11.52 11.08 -11.46
CA GLY A 91 12.57 10.86 -10.47
C GLY A 91 12.11 11.08 -9.03
N GLU A 92 10.80 11.11 -8.79
CA GLU A 92 10.18 11.26 -7.48
C GLU A 92 9.67 9.90 -6.96
N LEU A 93 9.51 9.78 -5.65
CA LEU A 93 8.91 8.61 -5.01
C LEU A 93 7.67 9.03 -4.21
N PRO A 94 6.58 8.25 -4.26
CA PRO A 94 5.49 8.45 -3.33
C PRO A 94 6.00 8.22 -1.90
N PRO A 95 5.45 8.96 -0.91
CA PRO A 95 5.80 8.70 0.48
C PRO A 95 5.47 7.24 0.84
N PRO A 96 6.20 6.63 1.79
CA PRO A 96 5.76 5.38 2.39
C PRO A 96 4.35 5.53 2.96
N ALA A 97 3.67 4.42 3.22
CA ALA A 97 2.40 4.47 3.94
C ALA A 97 2.57 5.32 5.20
N GLN A 98 1.83 6.43 5.26
CA GLN A 98 1.50 7.03 6.54
C GLN A 98 0.68 5.97 7.27
N ASP A 99 1.01 5.71 8.54
CA ASP A 99 0.21 4.79 9.35
C ASP A 99 -1.26 5.19 9.21
N PRO A 100 -2.23 4.29 9.01
CA PRO A 100 -3.64 4.68 9.00
C PRO A 100 -4.06 5.44 10.27
N ASP A 101 -3.35 5.19 11.39
CA ASP A 101 -3.46 5.94 12.65
C ASP A 101 -2.66 7.25 12.67
N GLU A 102 -1.66 7.41 11.81
CA GLU A 102 -0.86 8.64 11.63
C GLU A 102 -1.36 9.51 10.47
N ALA A 103 -2.32 9.02 9.68
CA ALA A 103 -3.20 9.87 8.88
C ALA A 103 -3.94 10.76 9.89
N ALA A 104 -3.29 11.87 10.23
CA ALA A 104 -3.67 12.78 11.28
C ALA A 104 -5.19 12.91 11.26
N ILE A 105 -5.83 12.50 12.36
CA ILE A 105 -7.26 12.68 12.54
C ILE A 105 -7.56 14.09 12.03
N SER A 106 -8.36 14.19 10.95
CA SER A 106 -8.66 15.50 10.35
C SER A 106 -8.99 16.47 11.48
N PRO A 107 -8.53 17.73 11.47
CA PRO A 107 -8.83 18.68 12.55
C PRO A 107 -10.31 18.70 12.94
N GLU A 108 -11.20 18.49 11.95
CA GLU A 108 -12.65 18.37 12.13
C GLU A 108 -13.06 17.08 12.85
N LEU A 109 -12.47 15.94 12.48
CA LEU A 109 -12.73 14.66 13.15
C LEU A 109 -12.13 14.64 14.57
N SER A 110 -10.98 15.30 14.76
CA SER A 110 -10.33 15.43 16.08
C SER A 110 -11.20 16.27 17.01
N ALA A 111 -11.65 17.44 16.53
CA ALA A 111 -12.60 18.27 17.26
C ALA A 111 -13.92 17.54 17.57
N PHE A 112 -14.41 16.71 16.64
CA PHE A 112 -15.58 15.88 16.87
C PHE A 112 -15.36 14.82 17.95
N LEU A 113 -14.22 14.11 17.93
CA LEU A 113 -13.88 13.12 18.94
C LEU A 113 -13.65 13.75 20.32
N ASP A 114 -13.03 14.93 20.38
CA ASP A 114 -12.90 15.73 21.60
C ASP A 114 -14.27 16.14 22.16
N HIS A 115 -15.17 16.63 21.30
CA HIS A 115 -16.54 16.99 21.69
C HIS A 115 -17.31 15.78 22.26
N MET A 116 -17.07 14.59 21.71
CA MET A 116 -17.66 13.33 22.15
C MET A 116 -16.94 12.70 23.35
N GLY A 117 -15.80 13.25 23.78
CA GLY A 117 -14.99 12.72 24.90
C GLY A 117 -14.24 11.42 24.59
N LEU A 118 -13.94 11.15 23.31
CA LEU A 118 -13.38 9.89 22.81
C LEU A 118 -11.89 9.95 22.41
N SER A 119 -11.19 11.05 22.67
CA SER A 119 -9.82 11.22 22.20
C SER A 119 -8.82 10.27 22.90
N PRO A 120 -7.93 9.60 22.14
CA PRO A 120 -6.90 8.75 22.71
C PRO A 120 -5.91 9.60 23.53
N ARG A 121 -5.59 9.14 24.75
CA ARG A 121 -4.60 9.76 25.63
C ARG A 121 -3.17 9.41 25.23
#